data_AF-A0A351TQE4-F1
#
_entry.id   AF-A0A351TQE4-F1
#
_cell.length_a   1.000
_cell.length_b   1.000
_cell.length_c   1.000
_cell.angle_alpha   90.00
_cell.angle_beta   90.00
_cell.angle_gamma   90.00
#
_symmetry.space_group_name_H-M   'P 1'
#
loop_
_entity.id
_entity.type
_entity.pdbx_description
1 polymer ?
#
loop_
_entity_poly.entity_id
_entity_poly.type
_entity_poly.pdbx_seq_one_letter_code
_entity_poly.pdbx_strand_id
1 'polypeptide(L)'
;VRRIRKIVGAEVPIIILTAYDWGDIEEEAMEAGVNTFCSKPVFLSGLCNVLTAPYVTAGQEEKEEALPACFEGKKILLVEDNE
;
A
#
# COMPACT_ATOMS: atom_id res chain seq x y z
N VAL A 1 12.21 -7.74 10.67
CA VAL A 1 11.15 -6.81 11.12
C VAL A 1 10.80 -6.94 12.61
N ARG A 2 10.51 -8.15 13.12
CA ARG A 2 10.07 -8.38 14.52
C ARG A 2 10.89 -7.65 15.60
N ARG A 3 12.22 -7.59 15.46
CA ARG A 3 13.10 -6.84 16.38
C ARG A 3 12.89 -5.32 16.33
N ILE A 4 12.70 -4.76 15.13
CA ILE A 4 12.41 -3.34 14.93
C ILE A 4 11.06 -3.02 15.57
N ARG A 5 10.03 -3.83 15.29
CA ARG A 5 8.68 -3.67 15.85
C ARG A 5 8.66 -3.71 17.38
N LYS A 6 9.52 -4.54 18.02
CA LYS A 6 9.69 -4.54 19.48
C LYS A 6 10.30 -3.25 20.05
N ILE A 7 11.08 -2.53 19.27
CA ILE A 7 11.75 -1.29 19.71
C ILE A 7 10.85 -0.08 19.48
N VAL A 8 10.19 -0.01 18.32
CA VAL A 8 9.42 1.19 17.91
C VAL A 8 7.96 1.15 18.33
N GLY A 9 7.45 0.01 18.81
CA GLY A 9 6.04 -0.14 19.17
C GLY A 9 5.13 -0.25 17.95
N ALA A 10 3.81 -0.38 18.14
CA ALA A 10 2.84 -0.56 17.05
C ALA A 10 2.53 0.75 16.29
N GLU A 11 2.65 1.90 16.95
CA GLU A 11 2.27 3.21 16.44
C GLU A 11 3.21 3.75 15.34
N VAL A 12 4.44 3.25 15.26
CA VAL A 12 5.43 3.74 14.29
C VAL A 12 5.28 2.98 12.98
N PRO A 13 4.99 3.63 11.83
CA PRO A 13 4.91 2.95 10.56
C PRO A 13 6.29 2.42 10.12
N ILE A 14 6.33 1.17 9.64
CA ILE A 14 7.54 0.55 9.08
C ILE A 14 7.31 0.36 7.57
N ILE A 15 8.12 1.03 6.76
CA ILE A 15 8.10 0.94 5.30
C ILE A 15 9.40 0.28 4.85
N ILE A 16 9.33 -0.75 4.02
CA ILE A 16 10.51 -1.47 3.52
C ILE A 16 10.77 -1.11 2.05
N LEU A 17 11.99 -0.70 1.74
CA LEU A 17 12.45 -0.39 0.38
C LEU A 17 13.31 -1.54 -0.18
N THR A 18 12.83 -2.28 -1.17
CA THR A 18 13.56 -3.43 -1.77
C THR A 18 13.73 -3.28 -3.28
N ALA A 19 14.68 -4.00 -3.88
CA ALA A 19 14.98 -3.96 -5.32
C ALA A 19 14.75 -5.30 -6.04
N TYR A 20 14.20 -6.30 -5.34
CA TYR A 20 13.98 -7.66 -5.83
C TYR A 20 12.63 -8.18 -5.34
N ASP A 21 12.10 -9.17 -6.07
CA ASP A 21 10.79 -9.80 -5.87
C ASP A 21 10.57 -10.20 -4.41
N TRP A 22 9.52 -9.64 -3.82
CA TRP A 22 9.17 -9.74 -2.39
C TRP A 22 8.18 -10.87 -2.10
N GLY A 23 7.77 -11.64 -3.11
CA GLY A 23 6.71 -12.64 -2.98
C GLY A 23 6.90 -13.61 -1.82
N ASP A 24 8.13 -14.02 -1.54
CA ASP A 24 8.43 -14.95 -0.45
C ASP A 24 8.55 -14.30 0.95
N ILE A 25 8.75 -12.98 1.01
CA ILE A 25 9.02 -12.24 2.26
C ILE A 25 7.89 -11.29 2.66
N GLU A 26 6.99 -10.97 1.74
CA GLU A 26 5.90 -10.02 1.94
C GLU A 26 4.95 -10.50 3.03
N GLU A 27 4.53 -11.76 2.97
CA GLU A 27 3.60 -12.35 3.95
C GLU A 27 4.20 -12.36 5.37
N GLU A 28 5.43 -12.87 5.55
CA GLU A 28 6.10 -12.90 6.86
C GLU A 28 6.29 -11.48 7.43
N ALA A 29 6.61 -10.53 6.57
CA ALA A 29 6.88 -9.18 6.99
C ALA A 29 5.60 -8.38 7.26
N MET A 30 4.50 -8.61 6.53
CA MET A 30 3.16 -8.14 6.90
C MET A 30 2.75 -8.68 8.27
N GLU A 31 2.90 -9.99 8.52
CA GLU A 31 2.62 -10.59 9.83
C GLU A 31 3.50 -10.01 10.96
N ALA A 32 4.75 -9.67 10.66
CA ALA A 32 5.64 -9.02 11.59
C ALA A 32 5.32 -7.53 11.83
N GLY A 33 4.28 -7.02 11.18
CA GLY A 33 3.78 -5.65 11.28
C GLY A 33 4.58 -4.69 10.41
N VAL A 34 4.84 -4.99 9.15
CA VAL A 34 5.22 -3.97 8.15
C VAL A 34 3.96 -3.30 7.63
N ASN A 35 4.01 -1.98 7.43
CA ASN A 35 2.87 -1.23 6.91
C ASN A 35 2.81 -1.29 5.39
N THR A 36 3.96 -1.15 4.70
CA THR A 36 3.99 -1.17 3.22
C THR A 36 5.39 -1.48 2.68
N PHE A 37 5.46 -2.00 1.45
CA PHE A 37 6.67 -2.16 0.64
C PHE A 37 6.73 -1.14 -0.49
N CYS A 38 7.93 -0.66 -0.81
CA CYS A 38 8.19 0.12 -2.02
C CYS A 38 9.35 -0.49 -2.81
N SER A 39 9.13 -0.71 -4.10
CA SER A 39 10.16 -1.16 -5.02
C SER A 39 11.09 -0.01 -5.39
N LYS A 40 12.37 -0.33 -5.55
CA LYS A 40 13.36 0.60 -6.13
C LYS A 40 13.29 0.53 -7.67
N PRO A 41 13.46 1.67 -8.38
CA PRO A 41 13.69 3.01 -7.83
C PRO A 41 12.43 3.59 -7.20
N VAL A 42 12.57 4.19 -6.01
CA VAL A 42 11.43 4.74 -5.27
C VAL A 42 10.94 6.00 -5.98
N PHE A 43 9.74 5.93 -6.54
CA PHE A 43 9.08 7.10 -7.09
C PHE A 43 8.49 7.96 -5.96
N LEU A 44 8.66 9.28 -6.05
CA LEU A 44 8.14 10.25 -5.08
C LEU A 44 6.63 10.12 -4.88
N SER A 45 5.87 9.85 -5.95
CA SER A 45 4.42 9.62 -5.89
C SER A 45 4.07 8.41 -5.03
N GLY A 46 4.76 7.29 -5.21
CA GLY A 46 4.57 6.07 -4.42
C GLY A 46 4.90 6.30 -2.94
N LEU A 47 6.02 6.95 -2.65
CA LEU A 47 6.41 7.27 -1.28
C LEU A 47 5.42 8.23 -0.61
N CYS A 48 4.98 9.28 -1.32
CA CYS A 48 3.99 10.21 -0.81
C CYS A 48 2.68 9.48 -0.46
N ASN A 49 2.18 8.61 -1.32
CA ASN A 49 0.96 7.83 -1.06
C ASN A 49 1.10 6.94 0.17
N VAL A 50 2.24 6.25 0.33
CA VAL A 50 2.48 5.40 1.50
C VAL A 50 2.58 6.21 2.78
N LEU A 51 3.19 7.38 2.72
CA LEU A 51 3.30 8.28 3.87
C LEU A 51 1.98 8.96 4.21
N THR A 52 1.11 9.25 3.23
CA THR A 52 -0.18 9.91 3.48
C THR A 52 -1.29 8.92 3.84
N ALA A 53 -1.24 7.67 3.37
CA ALA A 53 -2.29 6.67 3.62
C ALA A 53 -2.70 6.52 5.11
N PRO A 54 -1.78 6.51 6.09
CA PRO A 54 -2.15 6.46 7.52
C PRO A 54 -2.84 7.73 8.03
N TYR A 55 -2.65 8.86 7.36
CA TYR A 55 -3.19 10.18 7.76
C TYR A 55 -4.40 10.62 6.93
N VAL A 56 -4.72 9.92 5.83
CA VAL A 56 -5.87 10.23 4.97
C VAL A 56 -7.20 9.85 5.64
N THR A 57 -7.19 9.13 6.76
CA THR A 57 -8.41 8.80 7.53
C THR A 57 -8.64 9.73 8.73
N ALA A 58 -8.86 11.03 8.47
CA ALA A 58 -9.48 11.92 9.47
C ALA A 58 -10.21 13.16 8.89
N GLY A 59 -10.22 13.35 7.57
CA GLY A 59 -10.96 14.47 6.98
C GLY A 59 -11.12 14.26 5.49
N GLN A 60 -12.37 14.20 5.04
CA GLN A 60 -12.82 13.97 3.66
C GLN A 60 -12.95 12.50 3.25
N GLU A 61 -13.69 11.71 4.03
CA GLU A 61 -14.76 10.95 3.41
C GLU A 61 -15.84 11.99 3.03
N GLU A 62 -15.74 12.56 1.83
CA GLU A 62 -16.98 12.89 1.15
C GLU A 62 -17.71 11.55 1.05
N LYS A 63 -18.82 11.40 1.79
CA LYS A 63 -19.80 10.36 1.52
C LYS A 63 -20.34 10.61 0.12
N GLU A 64 -19.58 10.24 -0.90
CA GLU A 64 -20.19 9.83 -2.15
C GLU A 64 -21.11 8.69 -1.76
N GLU A 65 -22.42 8.92 -1.86
CA GLU A 65 -23.41 7.88 -1.75
C GLU A 65 -22.90 6.71 -2.59
N ALA A 66 -22.68 5.56 -1.96
CA ALA A 66 -22.28 4.35 -2.63
C ALA A 66 -23.44 3.92 -3.54
N LEU A 67 -23.54 4.55 -4.70
CA LEU A 67 -24.31 4.03 -5.81
C LEU A 67 -23.74 2.64 -6.06
N PRO A 68 -24.57 1.58 -6.12
CA PRO A 68 -24.07 0.27 -6.46
C PRO A 68 -23.34 0.42 -7.79
N ALA A 69 -22.04 0.15 -7.79
CA ALA A 69 -21.20 0.35 -8.96
C ALA A 69 -21.70 -0.60 -10.06
N CYS A 70 -22.59 -0.10 -10.91
CA CYS A 70 -23.24 -0.85 -11.95
C CYS A 70 -22.39 -0.75 -13.22
N PHE A 71 -21.55 -1.76 -13.44
CA PHE A 71 -20.72 -1.89 -14.62
C PHE A 71 -21.42 -2.62 -15.77
N GLU A 72 -22.74 -2.81 -15.68
CA GLU A 72 -23.52 -3.53 -16.68
C GLU A 72 -23.44 -2.82 -18.04
N GLY A 73 -23.09 -3.57 -19.09
CA GLY A 73 -22.90 -3.04 -20.45
C GLY A 73 -21.63 -2.22 -20.67
N LYS A 74 -20.75 -2.06 -19.67
CA LYS A 74 -19.45 -1.41 -19.84
C LYS A 74 -18.42 -2.40 -20.37
N LYS A 75 -17.51 -1.91 -21.22
CA LYS A 75 -16.33 -2.65 -21.68
C LYS A 75 -15.11 -2.03 -21.03
N ILE A 76 -14.38 -2.80 -20.24
CA ILE A 76 -13.14 -2.38 -19.59
C ILE A 76 -11.99 -2.88 -20.46
N LEU A 77 -11.14 -1.97 -20.93
CA LEU A 77 -9.91 -2.30 -21.62
C LEU A 77 -8.78 -2.24 -20.60
N LEU A 78 -8.35 -3.42 -20.14
CA LEU A 78 -7.12 -3.55 -19.37
C LEU A 78 -5.96 -3.61 -20.37
N VAL A 79 -5.07 -2.62 -20.32
CA VAL A 79 -3.82 -2.66 -21.07
C VAL A 79 -2.71 -2.79 -20.04
N GLU A 80 -2.13 -3.98 -19.98
CA GLU A 80 -0.88 -4.22 -19.26
C GLU A 80 0.23 -4.33 -20.28
N ASP A 81 1.32 -3.58 -20.06
CA ASP A 81 2.55 -3.74 -20.81
C ASP A 81 3.25 -4.98 -20.24
N ASN A 82 3.03 -6.14 -20.87
CA ASN A 82 3.70 -7.38 -20.50
C ASN A 82 5.03 -7.46 -21.25
N GLU A 83 6.13 -7.08 -20.59
CA GLU A 83 7.48 -7.57 -20.91
C GLU A 83 7.80 -8.86 -20.15
#